data_AF-A0A3P5XVV6-F1
#
_entry.id   AF-A0A3P5XVV6-F1
#
_cell.length_a   1.000
_cell.length_b   1.000
_cell.length_c   1.000
_cell.angle_alpha   90.00
_cell.angle_beta   90.00
_cell.angle_gamma   90.00
#
_symmetry.space_group_name_H-M   'P 1'
#
loop_
_entity.id
_entity.type
_entity.pdbx_description
1 polymer ?
#
loop_
_entity_poly.entity_id
_entity_poly.type
_entity_poly.pdbx_seq_one_letter_code
_entity_poly.pdbx_strand_id
1 'polypeptide(L)' 'MTEALTQPTAEDASKDAFFARIAEISQEMIAAHGKDFAMGTLVLAARWIASDRISEAPAPH' A
#
# COMPACT_ATOMS: atom_id res chain seq x y z
N MET A 1 5.07 -33.50 -10.46
CA MET A 1 4.11 -33.34 -11.57
C MET A 1 2.87 -32.69 -10.97
N THR A 2 2.66 -31.38 -11.00
CA THR A 2 3.14 -30.28 -11.84
C THR A 2 3.07 -29.01 -11.00
N GLU A 3 4.17 -28.27 -10.90
CA GLU A 3 4.19 -26.92 -10.32
C GLU A 3 3.28 -26.03 -11.16
N ALA A 4 2.20 -25.53 -10.55
CA ALA A 4 1.37 -24.51 -11.14
C ALA A 4 2.19 -23.21 -11.17
N LEU A 5 2.97 -23.03 -12.23
CA LEU A 5 3.56 -21.77 -12.61
C LEU A 5 2.41 -20.82 -12.96
N THR A 6 1.86 -20.13 -11.96
CA THR A 6 0.97 -18.99 -12.17
C THR A 6 1.75 -17.99 -13.03
N GLN A 7 1.41 -17.94 -14.31
CA GLN A 7 1.91 -16.89 -15.18
C GLN A 7 1.52 -15.55 -14.56
N PRO A 8 2.45 -14.61 -14.35
CA PRO A 8 2.12 -13.32 -13.77
C PRO A 8 1.10 -12.66 -14.70
N THR A 9 -0.12 -12.53 -14.19
CA THR A 9 -1.20 -11.89 -14.91
C THR A 9 -0.93 -10.38 -14.96
N ALA A 10 -1.59 -9.65 -15.86
CA ALA A 10 -1.48 -8.19 -15.88
C ALA A 10 -1.89 -7.55 -14.53
N GLU A 11 -2.77 -8.22 -13.78
CA GLU A 11 -3.13 -7.81 -12.42
C GLU A 11 -1.98 -7.96 -11.42
N ASP A 12 -1.17 -9.02 -11.55
CA ASP A 12 0.00 -9.24 -10.69
C ASP A 12 1.07 -8.18 -10.96
N ALA A 13 1.32 -7.85 -12.23
CA ALA A 13 2.24 -6.77 -12.59
C ALA A 13 1.78 -5.40 -12.06
N SER A 14 0.47 -5.13 -12.08
CA SER A 14 -0.08 -3.90 -11.49
C SER A 14 0.10 -3.86 -9.98
N LYS A 15 -0.12 -4.96 -9.27
CA LYS A 15 0.05 -5.05 -7.81
C LYS A 15 1.52 -4.86 -7.43
N ASP A 16 2.44 -5.50 -8.15
CA ASP A 16 3.88 -5.37 -7.95
C ASP A 16 4.36 -3.92 -8.11
N ALA A 17 3.82 -3.19 -9.09
CA ALA A 17 4.13 -1.76 -9.26
C ALA A 17 3.71 -0.91 -8.05
N PHE A 18 2.56 -1.20 -7.44
CA PHE A 18 2.15 -0.53 -6.20
C PHE A 18 3.04 -0.92 -5.01
N PHE A 19 3.43 -2.18 -4.89
CA PHE A 19 4.38 -2.62 -3.86
C PHE A 19 5.73 -1.93 -3.99
N ALA A 20 6.26 -1.81 -5.21
CA ALA A 20 7.51 -1.10 -5.48
C ALA A 20 7.42 0.37 -5.05
N ARG A 21 6.33 1.06 -5.41
CA ARG A 21 6.13 2.47 -5.05
C ARG A 21 5.96 2.67 -3.54
N ILE A 22 5.28 1.75 -2.86
CA ILE A 22 5.17 1.76 -1.40
C ILE A 22 6.55 1.56 -0.77
N ALA A 23 7.39 0.69 -1.34
CA ALA A 23 8.75 0.48 -0.84
C ALA A 23 9.61 1.75 -0.99
N GLU A 24 9.56 2.42 -2.14
CA GLU A 24 10.29 3.66 -2.41
C GLU A 24 9.91 4.76 -1.40
N ILE A 25 8.62 5.07 -1.26
CA ILE A 25 8.18 6.10 -0.30
C ILE A 25 8.49 5.72 1.16
N SER A 26 8.46 4.42 1.48
CA SER A 26 8.87 3.95 2.80
C SER A 26 10.35 4.23 3.05
N GLN A 27 11.22 4.00 2.07
CA GLN A 27 12.65 4.31 2.18
C GLN A 27 12.90 5.81 2.33
N GLU A 28 12.16 6.65 1.59
CA GLU A 28 12.23 8.12 1.74
C GLU A 28 11.84 8.56 3.16
N MET A 29 10.73 8.03 3.69
CA MET A 29 10.30 8.32 5.07
C MET A 29 11.33 7.84 6.11
N ILE A 30 11.93 6.67 5.90
CA ILE A 30 12.97 6.14 6.79
C ILE A 30 14.21 7.06 6.76
N ALA A 31 14.64 7.49 5.58
CA ALA A 31 15.81 8.34 5.43
C ALA A 31 15.60 9.73 6.06
N ALA A 32 14.40 10.29 5.95
CA ALA A 32 14.09 11.62 6.48
C ALA A 32 13.75 11.63 7.99
N HIS A 33 13.04 10.62 8.48
CA HIS A 33 12.41 10.65 9.81
C HIS A 33 12.63 9.40 10.66
N GLY A 34 13.29 8.37 10.10
CA GLY A 34 13.57 7.12 10.79
C GLY A 34 12.49 6.05 10.62
N LYS A 35 12.87 4.83 11.00
CA LYS A 35 12.07 3.62 10.77
C LYS A 35 10.73 3.60 11.51
N ASP A 36 10.71 4.08 12.76
CA ASP A 36 9.50 4.06 13.58
C ASP A 36 8.42 4.98 13.02
N PHE A 37 8.82 6.13 12.48
CA PHE A 37 7.91 7.07 11.81
C PHE A 37 7.29 6.46 10.55
N ALA A 38 8.11 5.90 9.67
CA ALA A 38 7.63 5.27 8.43
C ALA A 38 6.65 4.12 8.73
N MET A 39 7.00 3.26 9.67
CA MET A 39 6.14 2.14 10.08
C MET A 39 4.83 2.61 10.71
N GLY A 40 4.86 3.61 11.60
CA GLY A 40 3.66 4.18 12.20
C GLY A 40 2.71 4.79 11.16
N THR A 41 3.26 5.48 10.17
CA THR A 41 2.49 6.10 9.07
C THR A 41 1.80 5.05 8.21
N LEU A 42 2.50 3.98 7.83
CA LEU A 42 1.91 2.90 7.02
C LEU A 42 0.84 2.12 7.79
N VAL A 43 1.05 1.86 9.08
CA VAL A 43 0.04 1.24 9.95
C VAL A 43 -1.20 2.12 10.07
N LEU A 44 -1.03 3.45 10.19
CA LEU A 44 -2.14 4.38 10.22
C LEU A 44 -2.91 4.39 8.88
N ALA A 45 -2.21 4.40 7.76
CA ALA A 45 -2.81 4.31 6.43
C ALA A 45 -3.63 3.01 6.26
N ALA A 46 -3.06 1.86 6.66
CA ALA A 46 -3.75 0.58 6.63
C ALA A 46 -5.01 0.57 7.51
N ARG A 47 -4.93 1.15 8.72
CA ARG A 47 -6.10 1.32 9.60
C ARG A 47 -7.17 2.17 8.95
N TRP A 48 -6.80 3.29 8.33
CA TRP A 48 -7.75 4.16 7.63
C TRP A 48 -8.50 3.44 6.51
N ILE A 49 -7.78 2.65 5.70
CA ILE A 49 -8.37 1.80 4.65
C ILE A 49 -9.36 0.79 5.26
N ALA A 50 -8.96 0.12 6.36
CA ALA A 50 -9.80 -0.84 7.06
C ALA A 50 -10.99 -0.22 7.81
N SER A 51 -11.01 1.11 7.98
CA SER A 51 -12.05 1.83 8.74
C SER A 51 -13.31 2.17 7.92
N ASP A 52 -13.40 1.77 6.65
CA ASP A 52 -14.51 2.08 5.73
C ASP A 52 -14.85 3.58 5.56
N ARG A 53 -13.95 4.50 5.94
CA ARG A 53 -14.12 5.97 5.79
C ARG A 53 -14.03 6.48 4.35
N ILE A 54 -14.02 5.56 3.39
CA ILE A 54 -14.02 5.85 1.96
C ILE A 54 -15.43 6.28 1.47
N SER A 55 -16.49 6.04 2.25
CA SER A 55 -17.88 6.27 1.80
C SER A 55 -18.53 7.61 2.20
N GLU A 56 -17.93 8.47 3.03
CA GLU A 56 -18.47 9.81 3.29
C GLU A 56 -17.83 10.83 2.34
N ALA A 57 -18.28 10.82 1.08
CA ALA A 57 -18.28 12.05 0.31
C ALA A 57 -19.19 13.06 1.04
N PRO A 58 -18.77 14.31 1.27
CA PRO A 58 -19.62 15.30 1.92
C PRO A 58 -20.86 15.52 1.05
N ALA A 59 -22.04 15.24 1.60
CA ALA A 59 -23.30 15.54 0.94
C ALA A 59 -23.36 17.05 0.64
N PRO A 60 -23.71 17.46 -0.60
CA PRO A 60 -23.87 18.88 -0.90
C PRO A 60 -25.05 19.43 -0.10
N HIS A 61 -24.81 20.57 0.55
CA HIS A 61 -25.77 21.33 1.34
C HIS A 61 -26.85 21.97 0.45
#